data_AF-A0A078LNJ6-F1
#
_entry.id   AF-A0A078LNJ6-F1
#
_cell.length_a   1.000
_cell.length_b   1.000
_cell.length_c   1.000
_cell.angle_alpha   90.00
_cell.angle_beta   90.00
_cell.angle_gamma   90.00
#
_symmetry.space_group_name_H-M   'P 1'
#
loop_
_entity.id
_entity.type
_entity.pdbx_description
1 polymer ?
#
loop_
_entity_poly.entity_id
_entity_poly.type
_entity_poly.pdbx_seq_one_letter_code
_entity_poly.pdbx_strand_id
1 'polypeptide(L)'
;MSVMLKMKNPIFKAQDLYAMVRLSMIEYFPYPPDRIEPGEVLTIYFQKMQRLDIEIENEPNERGLTFRGKSYDMYKDMEKEEPGPDHSAVWYVIQISKWHKQDIGLLNDDLNMMREWLEANDYVKKNLPTDKFLQQEFLVIADAAAERRKSC
;
A
#
# COMPACT_ATOMS: atom_id res chain seq x y z
N MET A 1 9.38 -1.48 20.12
CA MET A 1 8.08 -0.81 20.30
C MET A 1 7.12 -1.45 19.31
N SER A 2 6.11 -2.21 19.75
CA SER A 2 5.21 -2.95 18.85
C SER A 2 4.13 -2.01 18.29
N VAL A 3 4.49 -1.23 17.28
CA VAL A 3 3.64 -0.20 16.64
C VAL A 3 3.06 -0.75 15.33
N MET A 4 2.27 -1.81 15.42
CA MET A 4 1.15 -1.94 14.47
C MET A 4 -0.12 -1.67 15.26
N LEU A 5 -0.29 -0.36 15.53
CA LEU A 5 -1.60 0.24 15.73
C LEU A 5 -2.55 -0.34 14.68
N LYS A 6 -3.77 -0.67 15.11
CA LYS A 6 -4.79 -1.33 14.29
C LYS A 6 -4.91 -0.62 12.93
N MET A 7 -4.47 -1.29 11.86
CA MET A 7 -4.58 -0.77 10.49
C MET A 7 -6.02 -0.35 10.22
N LYS A 8 -6.20 0.80 9.59
CA LYS A 8 -7.54 1.36 9.33
C LYS A 8 -8.11 0.85 8.01
N ASN A 9 -7.25 0.62 7.03
CA ASN A 9 -7.63 0.12 5.71
C ASN A 9 -7.99 -1.37 5.79
N PRO A 10 -9.19 -1.77 5.32
CA PRO A 10 -9.65 -3.15 5.43
C PRO A 10 -9.12 -4.07 4.32
N ILE A 11 -8.47 -3.53 3.28
CA ILE A 11 -8.10 -4.26 2.06
C ILE A 11 -6.63 -4.65 2.06
N PHE A 12 -5.76 -3.77 2.55
CA PHE A 12 -4.32 -3.98 2.52
C PHE A 12 -3.78 -4.45 3.86
N LYS A 13 -2.92 -5.47 3.83
CA LYS A 13 -2.19 -5.93 5.00
C LYS A 13 -0.90 -5.14 5.18
N ALA A 14 -0.27 -5.31 6.33
CA ALA A 14 1.05 -4.79 6.65
C ALA A 14 2.09 -5.04 5.54
N GLN A 15 2.08 -6.25 4.97
CA GLN A 15 3.00 -6.63 3.90
C GLN A 15 2.77 -5.81 2.62
N ASP A 16 1.51 -5.55 2.27
CA ASP A 16 1.15 -4.76 1.10
C ASP A 16 1.59 -3.32 1.30
N LEU A 17 1.36 -2.74 2.48
CA LEU A 17 1.81 -1.39 2.83
C LEU A 17 3.33 -1.26 2.78
N TYR A 18 4.06 -2.29 3.25
CA TYR A 18 5.51 -2.31 3.12
C TYR A 18 5.95 -2.32 1.66
N ALA A 19 5.35 -3.18 0.83
CA ALA A 19 5.65 -3.24 -0.60
C ALA A 19 5.34 -1.90 -1.31
N MET A 20 4.21 -1.27 -0.97
CA MET A 20 3.82 0.06 -1.46
C MET A 20 4.86 1.13 -1.12
N VAL A 21 5.25 1.24 0.15
CA VAL A 21 6.28 2.20 0.59
C VAL A 21 7.61 1.88 -0.05
N ARG A 22 8.01 0.61 -0.12
CA ARG A 22 9.25 0.18 -0.75
C ARG A 22 9.33 0.59 -2.22
N LEU A 23 8.34 0.20 -3.00
CA LEU A 23 8.32 0.47 -4.44
C LEU A 23 8.29 1.96 -4.73
N SER A 24 7.48 2.74 -4.01
CA SER A 24 7.43 4.20 -4.17
C SER A 24 8.75 4.88 -3.77
N MET A 25 9.40 4.46 -2.69
CA MET A 25 10.69 5.04 -2.28
C MET A 25 11.82 4.69 -3.26
N ILE A 26 11.82 3.48 -3.82
CA ILE A 26 12.81 3.09 -4.84
C ILE A 26 12.55 3.86 -6.13
N GLU A 27 11.29 4.05 -6.53
CA GLU A 27 10.95 4.76 -7.77
C GLU A 27 11.43 6.19 -7.79
N TYR A 28 11.31 6.87 -6.65
CA TYR A 28 11.69 8.27 -6.52
C TYR A 28 13.11 8.49 -6.00
N PHE A 29 13.86 7.43 -5.73
CA PHE A 29 15.24 7.55 -5.26
C PHE A 29 16.11 8.31 -6.27
N PRO A 30 16.97 9.27 -5.85
CA PRO A 30 17.37 9.60 -4.48
C PRO A 30 16.59 10.76 -3.84
N TYR A 31 15.39 11.08 -4.33
CA TYR A 31 14.58 12.17 -3.79
C TYR A 31 13.74 11.70 -2.59
N PRO A 32 13.51 12.56 -1.59
CA PRO A 32 12.59 12.25 -0.51
C PRO A 32 11.16 12.03 -1.06
N PRO A 33 10.42 11.02 -0.57
CA PRO A 33 9.04 10.73 -0.97
C PRO A 33 8.01 11.64 -0.28
N ASP A 34 8.40 12.80 0.23
CA ASP A 34 7.59 13.69 1.08
C ASP A 34 6.38 14.29 0.35
N ARG A 35 6.25 14.04 -0.95
CA ARG A 35 5.16 14.52 -1.80
C ARG A 35 4.47 13.43 -2.63
N ILE A 36 4.80 12.15 -2.42
CA ILE A 36 4.15 11.08 -3.19
C ILE A 36 2.72 10.91 -2.68
N GLU A 37 1.76 11.18 -3.54
CA GLU A 37 0.35 11.06 -3.19
C GLU A 37 -0.05 9.59 -3.00
N PRO A 38 -1.02 9.28 -2.11
CA PRO A 38 -1.45 7.90 -1.88
C PRO A 38 -1.99 7.20 -3.16
N GLY A 39 -2.61 7.94 -4.09
CA GLY A 39 -3.03 7.40 -5.39
C GLY A 39 -1.85 6.98 -6.27
N GLU A 40 -0.77 7.77 -6.25
CA GLU A 40 0.46 7.46 -6.95
C GLU A 40 1.19 6.25 -6.34
N VAL A 41 1.22 6.16 -5.00
CA VAL A 41 1.74 4.97 -4.31
C VAL A 41 0.98 3.70 -4.74
N LEU A 42 -0.35 3.74 -4.81
CA LEU A 42 -1.15 2.61 -5.28
C LEU A 42 -0.88 2.28 -6.75
N THR A 43 -0.79 3.31 -7.60
CA THR A 43 -0.47 3.15 -9.02
C THR A 43 0.82 2.37 -9.20
N ILE A 44 1.89 2.79 -8.51
CA ILE A 44 3.20 2.12 -8.55
C ILE A 44 3.08 0.67 -8.05
N TYR A 45 2.37 0.44 -6.95
CA TYR A 45 2.17 -0.90 -6.41
C TYR A 45 1.47 -1.82 -7.41
N PHE A 46 0.36 -1.39 -8.00
CA PHE A 46 -0.38 -2.20 -8.96
C PHE A 46 0.41 -2.47 -10.25
N GLN A 47 1.11 -1.46 -10.76
CA GLN A 47 1.91 -1.62 -11.98
C GLN A 47 3.12 -2.54 -11.75
N LYS A 48 3.86 -2.36 -10.65
CA LYS A 48 5.14 -3.07 -10.43
C LYS A 48 4.98 -4.42 -9.75
N MET A 49 4.10 -4.51 -8.75
CA MET A 49 3.91 -5.76 -7.98
C MET A 49 2.86 -6.65 -8.65
N GLN A 50 1.72 -6.07 -9.03
CA GLN A 50 0.58 -6.84 -9.55
C GLN A 50 0.56 -6.95 -11.08
N ARG A 51 1.46 -6.23 -11.78
CA ARG A 51 1.55 -6.18 -13.25
C ARG A 51 0.23 -5.77 -13.90
N LEU A 52 -0.48 -4.86 -13.26
CA LEU A 52 -1.76 -4.33 -13.73
C LEU A 52 -1.56 -2.96 -14.35
N ASP A 53 -2.18 -2.78 -15.53
CA ASP A 53 -2.28 -1.49 -16.19
C ASP A 53 -3.42 -0.69 -15.56
N ILE A 54 -3.07 0.06 -14.50
CA ILE A 54 -3.97 0.95 -13.75
C ILE A 54 -3.22 2.19 -13.28
N GLU A 55 -3.89 3.34 -13.33
CA GLU A 55 -3.45 4.63 -12.81
C GLU A 55 -4.56 5.22 -11.93
N ILE A 56 -4.16 5.84 -10.83
CA ILE A 56 -5.07 6.37 -9.81
C ILE A 56 -4.63 7.79 -9.46
N GLU A 57 -5.47 8.76 -9.81
CA GLU A 57 -5.24 10.18 -9.57
C GLU A 57 -6.22 10.68 -8.49
N ASN A 58 -5.71 11.44 -7.52
CA ASN A 58 -6.53 12.13 -6.53
C ASN A 58 -7.03 13.44 -7.14
N GLU A 59 -8.34 13.55 -7.35
CA GLU A 59 -8.94 14.73 -7.97
C GLU A 59 -9.82 15.52 -6.99
N PRO A 60 -10.08 16.81 -7.24
CA PRO A 60 -11.01 17.62 -6.43
C PRO A 60 -12.49 17.22 -6.56
N ASN A 61 -12.83 16.20 -7.35
CA ASN A 61 -14.21 15.82 -7.67
C ASN A 61 -14.95 15.12 -6.49
N GLU A 62 -16.25 14.83 -6.63
CA GLU A 62 -17.09 14.28 -5.55
C GLU A 62 -16.63 12.91 -5.02
N ARG A 63 -16.05 12.06 -5.88
CA ARG A 63 -15.44 10.79 -5.44
C ARG A 63 -14.03 10.98 -4.90
N GLY A 64 -13.37 12.06 -5.31
CA GLY A 64 -11.99 12.39 -4.98
C GLY A 64 -10.96 11.55 -5.73
N LEU A 65 -11.38 10.66 -6.64
CA LEU A 65 -10.49 9.70 -7.31
C LEU A 65 -10.91 9.45 -8.75
N THR A 66 -9.91 9.41 -9.63
CA THR A 66 -10.05 8.97 -11.01
C THR A 66 -9.16 7.75 -11.23
N PHE A 67 -9.75 6.70 -11.78
CA PHE A 67 -9.07 5.45 -12.14
C PHE A 67 -9.03 5.32 -13.67
N ARG A 68 -7.87 4.93 -14.21
CA ARG A 68 -7.67 4.70 -15.66
C ARG A 68 -6.82 3.45 -15.89
N GLY A 69 -6.80 2.94 -17.12
CA GLY A 69 -5.95 1.82 -17.54
C GLY A 69 -6.72 0.56 -17.94
N LYS A 70 -6.12 -0.28 -18.78
CA LYS A 70 -6.81 -1.45 -19.37
C LYS A 70 -7.29 -2.43 -18.32
N SER A 71 -6.49 -2.67 -17.27
CA SER A 71 -6.87 -3.61 -16.21
C SER A 71 -8.05 -3.08 -15.40
N TYR A 72 -8.11 -1.78 -15.16
CA TYR A 72 -9.27 -1.16 -14.53
C TYR A 72 -10.53 -1.34 -15.37
N ASP A 73 -10.49 -1.00 -16.66
CA ASP A 73 -11.66 -1.11 -17.53
C ASP A 73 -12.17 -2.54 -17.70
N MET A 74 -11.27 -3.53 -17.64
CA MET A 74 -11.64 -4.94 -17.71
C MET A 74 -12.31 -5.47 -16.44
N TYR A 75 -11.89 -4.99 -15.27
CA TYR A 75 -12.22 -5.65 -14.00
C TYR A 75 -13.12 -4.83 -13.06
N LYS A 76 -13.25 -3.51 -13.23
CA LYS A 76 -13.95 -2.61 -12.27
C LYS A 76 -15.38 -3.02 -11.95
N ASP A 77 -16.09 -3.60 -12.93
CA ASP A 77 -17.51 -3.98 -12.84
C ASP A 77 -17.70 -5.50 -12.61
N MET A 78 -16.61 -6.24 -12.39
CA MET A 78 -16.70 -7.67 -12.07
C MET A 78 -17.13 -7.89 -10.62
N GLU A 79 -17.90 -8.96 -10.40
CA GLU A 79 -18.18 -9.49 -9.06
C GLU A 79 -17.34 -10.75 -8.82
N LYS A 80 -16.50 -10.70 -7.78
CA LYS A 80 -15.64 -11.81 -7.40
C LYS A 80 -15.46 -11.82 -5.88
N GLU A 81 -15.89 -12.90 -5.24
CA GLU A 81 -15.54 -13.19 -3.87
C GLU A 81 -14.37 -14.16 -3.83
N GLU A 82 -13.34 -13.81 -3.05
CA GLU A 82 -12.18 -14.68 -2.82
C GLU A 82 -12.03 -14.91 -1.32
N PRO A 83 -12.27 -16.13 -0.82
CA PRO A 83 -12.13 -16.43 0.59
C PRO A 83 -10.65 -16.54 0.99
N GLY A 84 -10.38 -16.25 2.25
CA GLY A 84 -9.03 -16.30 2.81
C GLY A 84 -8.31 -14.96 2.73
N PRO A 85 -7.06 -14.90 3.22
CA PRO A 85 -6.36 -13.63 3.35
C PRO A 85 -5.62 -13.24 2.06
N ASP A 86 -5.39 -14.17 1.13
CA ASP A 86 -4.57 -13.94 -0.06
C ASP A 86 -5.47 -13.72 -1.26
N HIS A 87 -5.38 -12.53 -1.84
CA HIS A 87 -6.27 -12.08 -2.90
C HIS A 87 -5.53 -11.90 -4.22
N SER A 88 -6.20 -12.21 -5.32
CA SER A 88 -5.67 -12.00 -6.66
C SER A 88 -5.61 -10.52 -7.01
N ALA A 89 -4.72 -10.18 -7.95
CA ALA A 89 -4.61 -8.83 -8.51
C ALA A 89 -5.98 -8.27 -8.97
N VAL A 90 -6.80 -9.13 -9.59
CA VAL A 90 -8.16 -8.77 -10.05
C VAL A 90 -9.08 -8.40 -8.89
N TRP A 91 -9.02 -9.15 -7.79
CA TRP A 91 -9.84 -8.86 -6.61
C TRP A 91 -9.52 -7.47 -6.05
N TYR A 92 -8.25 -7.10 -5.96
CA TYR A 92 -7.87 -5.77 -5.50
C TYR A 92 -8.46 -4.67 -6.39
N VAL A 93 -8.40 -4.80 -7.72
CA VAL A 93 -9.00 -3.83 -8.67
C VAL A 93 -10.49 -3.66 -8.42
N ILE A 94 -11.22 -4.77 -8.20
CA ILE A 94 -12.66 -4.74 -7.89
C ILE A 94 -12.94 -4.01 -6.56
N GLN A 95 -12.06 -4.15 -5.56
CA GLN A 95 -12.26 -3.46 -4.29
C GLN A 95 -11.93 -1.98 -4.38
N ILE A 96 -10.80 -1.62 -4.98
CA ILE A 96 -10.37 -0.23 -5.06
C ILE A 96 -11.21 0.59 -6.04
N SER A 97 -11.86 -0.01 -7.04
CA SER A 97 -12.77 0.70 -7.96
C SER A 97 -13.98 1.31 -7.24
N LYS A 98 -14.28 0.82 -6.03
CA LYS A 98 -15.37 1.28 -5.17
C LYS A 98 -14.95 2.37 -4.20
N TRP A 99 -13.67 2.72 -4.15
CA TRP A 99 -13.13 3.67 -3.17
C TRP A 99 -13.54 5.10 -3.45
N HIS A 100 -13.61 5.84 -2.35
CA HIS A 100 -13.79 7.28 -2.31
C HIS A 100 -12.62 7.96 -1.60
N LYS A 101 -12.64 9.29 -1.58
CA LYS A 101 -11.63 10.13 -0.92
C LYS A 101 -11.30 9.69 0.51
N GLN A 102 -12.30 9.26 1.27
CA GLN A 102 -12.10 8.79 2.63
C GLN A 102 -11.23 7.54 2.70
N ASP A 103 -11.43 6.56 1.80
CA ASP A 103 -10.68 5.30 1.78
C ASP A 103 -9.20 5.53 1.47
N ILE A 104 -8.91 6.47 0.57
CA ILE A 104 -7.56 6.93 0.29
C ILE A 104 -6.94 7.68 1.46
N GLY A 105 -7.73 8.46 2.21
CA GLY A 105 -7.30 9.04 3.48
C GLY A 105 -6.89 7.98 4.49
N LEU A 106 -7.66 6.90 4.63
CA LEU A 106 -7.33 5.78 5.52
C LEU A 106 -6.06 5.06 5.07
N LEU A 107 -5.90 4.84 3.76
CA LEU A 107 -4.65 4.28 3.22
C LEU A 107 -3.46 5.20 3.53
N ASN A 108 -3.60 6.51 3.35
CA ASN A 108 -2.52 7.46 3.59
C ASN A 108 -2.06 7.44 5.05
N ASP A 109 -3.01 7.36 5.99
CA ASP A 109 -2.71 7.20 7.42
C ASP A 109 -1.88 5.93 7.67
N ASP A 110 -2.30 4.79 7.10
CA ASP A 110 -1.62 3.52 7.27
C ASP A 110 -0.23 3.50 6.59
N LEU A 111 -0.08 4.15 5.42
CA LEU A 111 1.21 4.34 4.75
C LEU A 111 2.16 5.20 5.59
N ASN A 112 1.67 6.26 6.23
CA ASN A 112 2.47 7.10 7.12
C ASN A 112 2.92 6.32 8.36
N MET A 113 2.04 5.53 8.95
CA MET A 113 2.41 4.63 10.05
C MET A 113 3.51 3.63 9.64
N MET A 114 3.44 3.08 8.41
CA MET A 114 4.49 2.21 7.89
C MET A 114 5.82 2.96 7.71
N ARG A 115 5.81 4.20 7.20
CA ARG A 115 7.02 5.03 7.05
C ARG A 115 7.66 5.33 8.41
N GLU A 116 6.86 5.72 9.40
CA GLU A 116 7.32 5.95 10.78
C GLU A 116 7.94 4.69 11.38
N TRP A 117 7.32 3.53 11.16
CA TRP A 117 7.86 2.26 11.61
C TRP A 117 9.21 1.94 10.94
N LEU A 118 9.34 2.18 9.64
CA LEU A 118 10.59 1.96 8.90
C LEU A 118 11.71 2.88 9.39
N GLU A 119 11.40 4.14 9.70
CA GLU A 119 12.37 5.08 10.28
C GLU A 119 12.79 4.66 11.69
N ALA A 120 11.83 4.27 12.54
CA ALA A 120 12.12 3.80 13.90
C ALA A 120 12.94 2.50 13.96
N ASN A 121 13.02 1.75 12.85
CA ASN A 121 13.76 0.49 12.76
C ASN A 121 14.99 0.58 11.83
N ASP A 122 15.49 1.79 11.57
CA ASP A 122 16.70 2.09 10.78
C ASP A 122 16.64 1.58 9.33
N TYR A 123 15.45 1.38 8.77
CA TYR A 123 15.28 1.09 7.35
C TYR A 123 15.29 2.39 6.53
N VAL A 124 14.71 3.46 7.07
CA VAL A 124 14.67 4.78 6.44
C VAL A 124 15.35 5.79 7.38
N LYS A 125 16.05 6.77 6.81
CA LYS A 125 16.66 7.86 7.58
C LYS A 125 16.52 9.17 6.83
N LYS A 126 15.93 10.18 7.48
CA LYS A 126 15.66 11.49 6.83
C LYS A 126 14.89 11.31 5.51
N ASN A 127 13.87 10.45 5.52
CA ASN A 127 13.05 10.10 4.36
C ASN A 127 13.81 9.44 3.18
N LEU A 128 15.03 8.94 3.40
CA LEU A 128 15.78 8.22 2.37
C LEU A 128 15.97 6.74 2.75
N PRO A 129 15.93 5.82 1.77
CA PRO A 129 16.32 4.43 1.97
C PRO A 129 17.73 4.28 2.54
N THR A 130 17.91 3.39 3.50
CA THR A 130 19.24 2.93 3.96
C THR A 130 19.69 1.70 3.18
N ASP A 131 20.98 1.34 3.28
CA ASP A 131 21.49 0.08 2.71
C ASP A 131 20.71 -1.15 3.23
N LYS A 132 20.35 -1.13 4.53
CA LYS A 132 19.51 -2.17 5.15
C LYS A 132 18.18 -2.32 4.44
N PHE A 133 17.53 -1.21 4.12
CA PHE A 133 16.29 -1.23 3.35
C PHE A 133 16.52 -1.75 1.94
N LEU A 134 17.53 -1.25 1.22
CA LEU A 134 17.79 -1.70 -0.15
C LEU A 134 18.06 -3.22 -0.22
N GLN A 135 18.78 -3.77 0.75
CA GLN A 135 19.08 -5.21 0.84
C GLN A 135 17.86 -6.08 1.25
N GLN A 136 16.93 -5.52 2.02
CA GLN A 136 15.77 -6.27 2.52
C GLN A 136 14.63 -6.26 1.51
N GLU A 137 14.67 -7.12 0.49
CA GLU A 137 13.59 -7.20 -0.51
C GLU A 137 12.25 -7.67 0.10
N PHE A 138 12.32 -8.62 1.02
CA PHE A 138 11.16 -9.17 1.73
C PHE A 138 11.31 -8.90 3.23
N LEU A 139 10.47 -8.02 3.77
CA LEU A 139 10.34 -7.88 5.21
C LEU A 139 9.29 -8.89 5.68
N VAL A 140 9.64 -9.86 6.50
CA VAL A 140 8.62 -10.62 7.24
C VAL A 140 8.19 -9.73 8.39
N ILE A 141 7.15 -8.95 8.17
CA ILE A 141 6.44 -8.30 9.26
C ILE A 141 5.67 -9.44 9.91
N ALA A 142 6.24 -10.05 10.95
CA ALA A 142 5.48 -10.93 11.80
C ALA A 142 4.22 -10.15 12.17
N ASP A 143 3.05 -10.65 11.75
CA ASP A 143 1.78 -10.12 12.21
C ASP A 143 1.91 -10.00 13.72
N ALA A 144 2.04 -8.79 14.25
CA ALA A 144 2.03 -8.58 15.69
C ALA A 144 0.70 -9.10 16.29
N ALA A 145 -0.31 -9.32 15.43
CA ALA A 145 -1.53 -10.06 15.70
C ALA A 145 -1.33 -11.58 15.88
N ALA A 146 -0.39 -12.22 15.15
CA ALA A 146 -0.05 -13.63 15.29
C ALA A 146 0.85 -13.92 16.50
N GLU A 147 1.74 -13.00 16.89
CA GLU A 147 2.54 -13.18 18.13
C GLU A 147 1.69 -13.11 19.41
N ARG A 148 0.53 -12.42 19.39
CA ARG A 148 -0.44 -12.46 20.49
C ARG A 148 -1.20 -13.78 20.61
N ARG A 149 -1.36 -14.56 19.54
CA ARG A 149 -2.04 -15.87 19.60
C ARG A 149 -1.16 -17.00 20.17
N LYS A 150 0.17 -16.82 20.20
CA LYS A 150 1.10 -17.77 20.83
C LYS A 150 1.46 -17.41 22.28
N SER A 151 0.96 -16.26 22.75
CA SER A 151 1.24 -15.73 24.10
C SER A 151 0.03 -15.82 25.04
N CYS A 152 -1.02 -16.57 24.66
CA CYS A 152 -2.15 -16.93 25.51
C CYS A 152 -2.20 -18.45 25.69
#